data_AF-A0A9D1CV53-F1
#
_entry.id   AF-A0A9D1CV53-F1
#
_cell.length_a   1.000
_cell.length_b   1.000
_cell.length_c   1.000
_cell.angle_alpha   90.00
_cell.angle_beta   90.00
_cell.angle_gamma   90.00
#
_symmetry.space_group_name_H-M   'P 1'
#
loop_
_entity.id
_entity.type
_entity.pdbx_description
1 polymer ?
#
loop_
_entity_poly.entity_id
_entity_poly.type
_entity_poly.pdbx_seq_one_letter_code
_entity_poly.pdbx_strand_id
1 'polypeptide(L)'
;MQPIFLDYATETTTSQVFSRLFDYLFYQVFGFMGLSALYLLNVCTILFSAFFAYKMVVKIVPKTVALLGILLSVLSAMNFIHIANYNTKTVFLAVLCAFSLFTGLTKNKLVPLFLGGLIAGFSIFFRFPNVMFLLFAGAILYWNIVKRQKASLFFKQTFVFLLGMALAVGASVAGVWCIDLFSPVSLSFFSVQSGSTGSYELIALLRGYITGILQALANTFPYVLALVCAASTLFVAKIENTVARRIVYCINICVLFASVFYLAKSFDMPALVLVFGILTYIGSVYFLQDKTFEPLFALLFIFGILIAAIPCIGSNTKINHAKLGLFVLAPLALSIIYFVYKQLKTKNKAQAYMLKGAATLLLAAFAFNFVILSGAFMEPSNRLQITSSIQSEKMRGIFTSAFRAEFCNTAIRELSKISNPYMILYGADGIYYLSDKIPYLNRCGINFDSYPKERLQSDLYTQHDKAQLPIVLLPKVDTYSWQRHVIAEKSEKQLIIEEFVRSHDYKIQYEDENMTIYVPVST
;
A
#
# COMPACT_ATOMS: atom_id res chain seq x y z
N MET A 1 19.79 26.74 2.44
CA MET A 1 18.95 25.78 1.69
C MET A 1 17.98 25.15 2.69
N GLN A 2 16.88 25.84 3.01
CA GLN A 2 15.80 25.25 3.82
C GLN A 2 15.20 24.12 2.99
N PRO A 3 15.17 22.87 3.48
CA PRO A 3 14.61 21.80 2.69
C PRO A 3 13.10 22.02 2.63
N ILE A 4 12.60 22.23 1.42
CA ILE A 4 11.18 22.28 1.02
C ILE A 4 10.36 21.14 1.68
N PHE A 5 11.01 20.04 2.09
CA PHE A 5 10.47 18.95 2.92
C PHE A 5 9.88 19.36 4.28
N LEU A 6 10.38 20.40 4.93
CA LEU A 6 9.91 20.87 6.25
C LEU A 6 8.78 21.90 6.15
N ASP A 7 8.71 22.70 5.08
CA ASP A 7 7.52 23.53 4.82
C ASP A 7 6.30 22.68 4.43
N TYR A 8 6.52 21.46 3.91
CA TYR A 8 5.44 20.45 3.82
C TYR A 8 4.91 19.96 5.18
N ALA A 9 5.57 20.26 6.30
CA ALA A 9 5.13 19.87 7.64
C ALA A 9 4.05 20.80 8.22
N THR A 10 3.95 22.04 7.73
CA THR A 10 3.01 23.04 8.28
C THR A 10 1.55 22.79 7.89
N GLU A 11 1.29 21.97 6.86
CA GLU A 11 -0.07 21.66 6.39
C GLU A 11 -0.46 20.19 6.42
N THR A 12 0.38 19.32 6.98
CA THR A 12 -0.02 17.94 7.20
C THR A 12 -1.13 17.85 8.22
N THR A 13 -2.16 17.06 7.92
CA THR A 13 -2.92 16.44 9.02
C THR A 13 -1.89 15.78 9.93
N THR A 14 -1.91 16.15 11.22
CA THR A 14 -0.99 15.68 12.27
C THR A 14 -0.81 14.15 12.25
N SER A 15 -1.78 13.45 11.67
CA SER A 15 -1.83 12.01 11.40
C SER A 15 -0.72 11.40 10.55
N GLN A 16 0.06 12.18 9.78
CA GLN A 16 1.16 11.65 8.93
C GLN A 16 2.54 12.17 9.31
N VAL A 17 2.65 12.97 10.38
CA VAL A 17 3.89 13.66 10.76
C VAL A 17 5.02 12.66 10.95
N PHE A 18 4.78 11.54 11.63
CA PHE A 18 5.84 10.56 11.88
C PHE A 18 6.20 9.74 10.65
N SER A 19 5.23 9.46 9.77
CA SER A 19 5.52 8.84 8.48
C SER A 19 6.49 9.70 7.67
N ARG A 20 6.28 11.02 7.62
CA ARG A 20 7.13 11.95 6.87
C ARG A 20 8.44 12.25 7.58
N LEU A 21 8.44 12.40 8.90
CA LEU A 21 9.67 12.55 9.68
C LEU A 21 10.58 11.34 9.45
N PHE A 22 10.01 10.13 9.43
CA PHE A 22 10.75 8.92 9.12
C PHE A 22 11.36 8.96 7.70
N ASP A 23 10.61 9.42 6.69
CA ASP A 23 11.13 9.61 5.33
C ASP A 23 12.24 10.65 5.28
N TYR A 24 12.04 11.78 5.96
CA TYR A 24 12.99 12.88 6.00
C TYR A 24 14.30 12.46 6.66
N LEU A 25 14.25 11.82 7.83
CA LEU A 25 15.44 11.35 8.52
C LEU A 25 16.23 10.35 7.67
N PHE A 26 15.53 9.45 6.97
CA PHE A 26 16.17 8.55 6.03
C PHE A 26 16.79 9.30 4.84
N TYR A 27 16.06 10.28 4.30
CA TYR A 27 16.53 11.11 3.20
C TYR A 27 17.73 11.99 3.58
N GLN A 28 17.86 12.43 4.83
CA GLN A 28 19.06 13.15 5.29
C GLN A 28 20.33 12.29 5.19
N VAL A 29 20.21 10.97 5.40
CA VAL A 29 21.34 10.03 5.32
C VAL A 29 21.60 9.57 3.89
N PHE A 30 20.54 9.31 3.12
CA PHE A 30 20.62 8.71 1.78
C PHE A 30 20.26 9.65 0.62
N GLY A 31 20.13 10.95 0.86
CA GLY A 31 19.64 11.94 -0.10
C GLY A 31 20.49 12.12 -1.35
N PHE A 32 21.76 11.70 -1.30
CA PHE A 32 22.64 11.64 -2.47
C PHE A 32 22.10 10.71 -3.58
N MET A 33 21.16 9.81 -3.26
CA MET A 33 20.48 8.94 -4.23
C MET A 33 19.23 9.59 -4.87
N GLY A 34 18.88 10.83 -4.49
CA GLY A 34 17.61 11.45 -4.89
C GLY A 34 16.40 10.62 -4.42
N LEU A 35 15.33 10.61 -5.20
CA LEU A 35 14.12 9.85 -4.86
C LEU A 35 14.32 8.34 -4.78
N SER A 36 15.40 7.80 -5.36
CA SER A 36 15.75 6.38 -5.21
C SER A 36 16.02 6.00 -3.75
N ALA A 37 16.41 6.95 -2.89
CA ALA A 37 16.50 6.74 -1.45
C ALA A 37 15.14 6.33 -0.83
N LEU A 38 14.06 6.99 -1.25
CA LEU A 38 12.72 6.71 -0.73
C LEU A 38 12.13 5.41 -1.29
N TYR A 39 12.55 5.00 -2.49
CA TYR A 39 12.28 3.65 -2.99
C TYR A 39 13.01 2.60 -2.16
N LEU A 40 14.30 2.82 -1.86
CA LEU A 40 15.09 1.93 -1.01
C LEU A 40 14.46 1.78 0.37
N LEU A 41 14.01 2.87 0.98
CA LEU A 41 13.29 2.84 2.26
C LEU A 41 12.06 1.93 2.20
N ASN A 42 11.27 2.03 1.13
CA ASN A 42 10.09 1.19 0.93
C ASN A 42 10.46 -0.29 0.73
N VAL A 43 11.55 -0.57 0.02
CA VAL A 43 12.07 -1.94 -0.11
C VAL A 43 12.50 -2.49 1.25
N CYS A 44 13.21 -1.69 2.06
CA CYS A 44 13.60 -2.07 3.40
C CYS A 44 12.39 -2.39 4.29
N THR A 45 11.33 -1.57 4.28
CA THR A 45 10.13 -1.84 5.10
C THR A 45 9.44 -3.15 4.69
N ILE A 46 9.37 -3.45 3.39
CA ILE A 46 8.85 -4.73 2.87
C ILE A 46 9.71 -5.91 3.32
N LEU A 47 11.04 -5.80 3.19
CA LEU A 47 11.97 -6.89 3.57
C LEU A 47 11.99 -7.14 5.08
N PHE A 48 11.93 -6.10 5.91
CA PHE A 48 11.81 -6.26 7.36
C PHE A 48 10.46 -6.87 7.76
N SER A 49 9.37 -6.48 7.09
CA SER A 49 8.05 -7.13 7.28
C SER A 49 8.13 -8.62 6.97
N ALA A 50 8.73 -8.98 5.84
CA ALA A 50 8.95 -10.37 5.45
C ALA A 50 9.80 -11.13 6.51
N PHE A 51 10.86 -10.52 7.02
CA PHE A 51 11.72 -11.13 8.03
C PHE A 51 10.98 -11.44 9.34
N PHE A 52 10.25 -10.48 9.91
CA PHE A 52 9.53 -10.69 11.17
C PHE A 52 8.36 -11.65 11.00
N ALA A 53 7.62 -11.57 9.89
CA ALA A 53 6.58 -12.54 9.57
C ALA A 53 7.14 -13.96 9.44
N TYR A 54 8.26 -14.12 8.74
CA TYR A 54 8.97 -15.41 8.62
C TYR A 54 9.30 -16.00 10.00
N LYS A 55 9.83 -15.20 10.92
CA LYS A 55 10.17 -15.64 12.29
C LYS A 55 8.96 -16.14 13.08
N MET A 56 7.75 -15.62 12.82
CA MET A 56 6.51 -16.12 13.41
C MET A 56 6.07 -17.43 12.76
N VAL A 57 5.91 -17.45 11.43
CA VAL A 57 5.27 -18.56 10.72
C VAL A 57 6.13 -19.84 10.71
N VAL A 58 7.46 -19.72 10.68
CA VAL A 58 8.38 -20.87 10.65
C VAL A 58 8.34 -21.73 11.93
N LYS A 59 7.65 -21.26 12.97
CA LYS A 59 7.39 -22.05 14.18
C LYS A 59 6.45 -23.22 13.96
N ILE A 60 5.56 -23.11 12.97
CA ILE A 60 4.57 -24.15 12.66
C ILE A 60 4.55 -24.54 11.18
N VAL A 61 5.08 -23.71 10.28
CA VAL A 61 5.13 -23.96 8.84
C VAL A 61 6.52 -24.49 8.44
N PRO A 62 6.62 -25.54 7.60
CA PRO A 62 7.91 -25.99 7.07
C PRO A 62 8.68 -24.86 6.37
N LYS A 63 9.99 -24.77 6.60
CA LYS A 63 10.85 -23.66 6.14
C LYS A 63 10.67 -23.31 4.67
N THR A 64 10.68 -24.30 3.78
CA THR A 64 10.54 -24.11 2.34
C THR A 64 9.18 -23.53 1.97
N VAL A 65 8.11 -23.99 2.62
CA VAL A 65 6.74 -23.51 2.39
C VAL A 65 6.58 -22.09 2.92
N ALA A 66 7.16 -21.79 4.08
CA ALA A 66 7.19 -20.46 4.64
C ALA A 66 7.91 -19.46 3.71
N LEU A 67 9.09 -19.83 3.20
CA LEU A 67 9.85 -18.99 2.27
C LEU A 67 9.08 -18.74 0.97
N LEU A 68 8.39 -19.76 0.41
CA LEU A 68 7.57 -19.59 -0.78
C LEU A 68 6.41 -18.61 -0.54
N GLY A 69 5.73 -18.72 0.62
CA GLY A 69 4.64 -17.79 0.98
C GLY A 69 5.14 -16.36 1.21
N ILE A 70 6.32 -16.20 1.80
CA ILE A 70 6.96 -14.90 1.97
C ILE A 70 7.35 -14.31 0.61
N LEU A 71 7.90 -15.11 -0.31
CA LEU A 71 8.22 -14.65 -1.66
C LEU A 71 6.97 -14.14 -2.39
N LEU A 72 5.86 -14.89 -2.34
CA LEU A 72 4.59 -14.43 -2.91
C LEU A 72 4.11 -13.12 -2.28
N SER A 73 4.25 -12.99 -0.96
CA SER A 73 3.87 -11.77 -0.25
C SER A 73 4.72 -10.56 -0.66
N VAL A 74 6.04 -10.76 -0.83
CA VAL A 74 6.94 -9.72 -1.32
C VAL A 74 6.52 -9.31 -2.72
N LEU A 75 6.33 -10.25 -3.65
CA LEU A 75 5.87 -9.96 -5.02
C LEU A 75 4.52 -9.21 -5.03
N SER A 76 3.58 -9.60 -4.17
CA SER A 76 2.32 -8.88 -3.95
C SER A 76 2.50 -7.44 -3.48
N ALA A 77 3.44 -7.21 -2.56
CA ALA A 77 3.79 -5.86 -2.11
C ALA A 77 4.59 -5.07 -3.17
N MET A 78 5.35 -5.74 -4.05
CA MET A 78 6.14 -5.09 -5.11
C MET A 78 5.28 -4.35 -6.13
N ASN A 79 4.02 -4.76 -6.30
CA ASN A 79 3.00 -4.05 -7.09
C ASN A 79 2.56 -2.71 -6.46
N PHE A 80 3.23 -2.30 -5.40
CA PHE A 80 3.01 -1.05 -4.68
C PHE A 80 4.35 -0.41 -4.26
N ILE A 81 5.46 -0.76 -4.93
CA ILE A 81 6.74 -0.06 -4.75
C ILE A 81 6.63 1.32 -5.39
N HIS A 82 6.30 2.28 -4.54
CA HIS A 82 6.42 3.71 -4.77
C HIS A 82 7.52 4.29 -3.87
N ILE A 83 7.71 5.59 -4.02
CA ILE A 83 8.27 6.45 -2.97
C ILE A 83 7.61 6.06 -1.63
N ALA A 84 8.42 5.93 -0.58
CA ALA A 84 8.03 5.47 0.76
C ALA A 84 6.61 5.88 1.15
N ASN A 85 5.72 4.89 1.28
CA ASN A 85 4.29 5.09 1.47
C ASN A 85 3.89 4.77 2.92
N TYR A 86 2.98 5.56 3.50
CA TYR A 86 2.42 5.28 4.81
C TYR A 86 1.74 3.90 4.90
N ASN A 87 1.19 3.36 3.81
CA ASN A 87 0.54 2.04 3.79
C ASN A 87 1.50 0.88 4.04
N THR A 88 2.68 0.90 3.40
CA THR A 88 3.69 -0.14 3.59
C THR A 88 4.32 -0.03 4.99
N LYS A 89 4.48 1.19 5.50
CA LYS A 89 4.87 1.43 6.89
C LYS A 89 3.82 0.94 7.89
N THR A 90 2.54 1.19 7.65
CA THR A 90 1.43 0.64 8.47
C THR A 90 1.52 -0.88 8.55
N VAL A 91 1.72 -1.55 7.41
CA VAL A 91 1.88 -3.03 7.40
C VAL A 91 3.12 -3.46 8.17
N PHE A 92 4.26 -2.79 7.98
CA PHE A 92 5.48 -3.08 8.73
C PHE A 92 5.27 -2.96 10.24
N LEU A 93 4.64 -1.87 10.70
CA LEU A 93 4.31 -1.68 12.11
C LEU A 93 3.30 -2.72 12.61
N ALA A 94 2.33 -3.12 11.79
CA ALA A 94 1.37 -4.17 12.14
C ALA A 94 2.06 -5.54 12.30
N VAL A 95 2.99 -5.88 11.41
CA VAL A 95 3.80 -7.11 11.51
C VAL A 95 4.69 -7.07 12.75
N LEU A 96 5.32 -5.93 13.05
CA LEU A 96 6.19 -5.79 14.22
C LEU A 96 5.40 -5.84 15.54
N CYS A 97 4.20 -5.23 15.58
CA CYS A 97 3.25 -5.35 16.67
C CYS A 97 2.84 -6.82 16.87
N ALA A 98 2.41 -7.49 15.80
CA ALA A 98 2.05 -8.91 15.83
C ALA A 98 3.21 -9.80 16.29
N PHE A 99 4.45 -9.55 15.84
CA PHE A 99 5.64 -10.28 16.28
C PHE A 99 5.92 -10.11 17.78
N SER A 100 5.76 -8.89 18.29
CA SER A 100 5.95 -8.56 19.70
C SER A 100 4.87 -9.24 20.56
N LEU A 101 3.60 -9.16 20.13
CA LEU A 101 2.49 -9.85 20.78
C LEU A 101 2.62 -11.36 20.73
N PHE A 102 2.95 -11.94 19.56
CA PHE A 102 3.21 -13.36 19.40
C PHE A 102 4.29 -13.83 20.38
N THR A 103 5.39 -13.09 20.49
CA THR A 103 6.49 -13.41 21.42
C THR A 103 6.04 -13.30 22.88
N GLY A 104 5.28 -12.26 23.24
CA GLY A 104 4.77 -12.03 24.59
C GLY A 104 3.77 -13.11 25.03
N LEU A 105 2.81 -13.44 24.17
CA LEU A 105 1.78 -14.45 24.42
C LEU A 105 2.37 -15.86 24.51
N THR A 106 3.22 -16.25 23.55
CA THR A 106 3.78 -17.62 23.50
C THR A 106 4.81 -17.89 24.59
N LYS A 107 5.57 -16.87 25.03
CA LYS A 107 6.56 -17.01 26.11
C LYS A 107 6.04 -16.52 27.47
N ASN A 108 4.79 -16.10 27.55
CA ASN A 108 4.17 -15.48 28.73
C ASN A 108 5.01 -14.34 29.33
N LYS A 109 5.55 -13.46 28.49
CA LYS A 109 6.36 -12.29 28.90
C LYS A 109 5.58 -11.00 28.65
N LEU A 110 5.59 -10.10 29.64
CA LEU A 110 4.87 -8.83 29.56
C LEU A 110 5.61 -7.76 28.74
N VAL A 111 6.95 -7.77 28.75
CA VAL A 111 7.76 -6.77 28.04
C VAL A 111 7.46 -6.74 26.53
N PRO A 112 7.38 -7.86 25.80
CA PRO A 112 6.98 -7.83 24.39
C PRO A 112 5.56 -7.31 24.16
N LEU A 113 4.63 -7.52 25.10
CA LEU A 113 3.27 -6.97 25.01
C LEU A 113 3.29 -5.45 25.16
N PHE A 114 4.09 -4.94 26.09
CA PHE A 114 4.32 -3.51 26.27
C PHE A 114 4.93 -2.87 25.01
N LEU A 115 5.95 -3.50 24.42
CA LEU A 115 6.57 -3.06 23.15
C LEU A 115 5.57 -3.08 21.99
N GLY A 116 4.73 -4.12 21.90
CA GLY A 116 3.63 -4.16 20.93
C GLY A 116 2.65 -2.98 21.10
N GLY A 117 2.36 -2.62 22.35
CA GLY A 117 1.58 -1.44 22.71
C GLY A 117 2.22 -0.15 22.22
N LEU A 118 3.51 0.06 22.50
CA LEU A 118 4.25 1.24 22.03
C LEU A 118 4.19 1.36 20.50
N ILE A 119 4.43 0.26 19.77
CA ILE A 119 4.35 0.24 18.30
C ILE A 119 2.95 0.61 17.81
N ALA A 120 1.90 0.09 18.45
CA ALA A 120 0.51 0.41 18.15
C ALA A 120 0.15 1.88 18.43
N GLY A 121 0.70 2.48 19.47
CA GLY A 121 0.47 3.90 19.78
C GLY A 121 1.18 4.82 18.80
N PHE A 122 2.45 4.55 18.48
CA PHE A 122 3.21 5.33 17.51
C PHE A 122 2.62 5.27 16.10
N SER A 123 2.03 4.13 15.71
CA SER A 123 1.48 3.96 14.38
C SER A 123 0.31 4.91 14.08
N ILE A 124 -0.42 5.40 15.08
CA ILE A 124 -1.52 6.38 14.91
C ILE A 124 -1.02 7.67 14.22
N PHE A 125 0.23 8.07 14.47
CA PHE A 125 0.85 9.27 13.91
C PHE A 125 1.56 9.02 12.56
N PHE A 126 1.55 7.77 12.08
CA PHE A 126 1.87 7.45 10.69
C PHE A 126 0.62 7.53 9.81
N ARG A 127 -0.53 7.15 10.37
CA ARG A 127 -1.86 7.25 9.75
C ARG A 127 -2.94 7.07 10.82
N PHE A 128 -3.85 8.02 10.97
CA PHE A 128 -4.90 7.99 12.01
C PHE A 128 -5.72 6.69 12.05
N PRO A 129 -6.17 6.13 10.90
CA PRO A 129 -6.78 4.80 10.84
C PRO A 129 -6.04 3.67 11.57
N ASN A 130 -4.74 3.81 11.87
CA ASN A 130 -3.99 2.86 12.67
C ASN A 130 -4.45 2.79 14.14
N VAL A 131 -5.38 3.63 14.60
CA VAL A 131 -6.12 3.39 15.86
C VAL A 131 -6.75 1.99 15.91
N MET A 132 -7.02 1.39 14.75
CA MET A 132 -7.47 0.01 14.59
C MET A 132 -6.46 -1.05 15.07
N PHE A 133 -5.23 -0.68 15.41
CA PHE A 133 -4.31 -1.60 16.11
C PHE A 133 -4.85 -2.03 17.47
N LEU A 134 -5.84 -1.33 18.06
CA LEU A 134 -6.58 -1.80 19.23
C LEU A 134 -7.20 -3.19 19.02
N LEU A 135 -7.53 -3.57 17.78
CA LEU A 135 -8.09 -4.88 17.46
C LEU A 135 -7.10 -6.03 17.77
N PHE A 136 -5.80 -5.76 17.88
CA PHE A 136 -4.82 -6.75 18.34
C PHE A 136 -5.06 -7.21 19.80
N ALA A 137 -5.80 -6.45 20.62
CA ALA A 137 -6.25 -6.93 21.93
C ALA A 137 -7.15 -8.18 21.81
N GLY A 138 -7.85 -8.36 20.69
CA GLY A 138 -8.58 -9.59 20.38
C GLY A 138 -7.69 -10.83 20.30
N ALA A 139 -6.44 -10.70 19.85
CA ALA A 139 -5.47 -11.80 19.84
C ALA A 139 -5.03 -12.19 21.26
N ILE A 140 -4.94 -11.22 22.18
CA ILE A 140 -4.67 -11.45 23.61
C ILE A 140 -5.84 -12.22 24.23
N LEU A 141 -7.08 -11.78 23.96
CA LEU A 141 -8.29 -12.45 24.41
C LEU A 141 -8.34 -13.91 23.93
N TYR A 142 -8.19 -14.11 22.61
CA TYR A 142 -8.17 -15.44 22.00
C TYR A 142 -7.15 -16.37 22.67
N TRP A 143 -5.91 -15.91 22.85
CA TRP A 143 -4.85 -16.74 23.40
C TRP A 143 -5.13 -17.16 24.85
N ASN A 144 -5.65 -16.25 25.68
CA ASN A 144 -5.98 -16.55 27.07
C ASN A 144 -7.15 -17.52 27.19
N ILE A 145 -8.17 -17.41 26.33
CA ILE A 145 -9.31 -18.34 26.30
C ILE A 145 -8.82 -19.74 25.92
N VAL A 146 -8.10 -19.88 24.80
CA VAL A 146 -7.69 -21.19 24.28
C VAL A 146 -6.67 -21.87 25.20
N LYS A 147 -5.76 -21.11 25.81
CA LYS A 147 -4.81 -21.64 26.79
C LYS A 147 -5.39 -21.75 28.21
N ARG A 148 -6.69 -21.48 28.40
CA ARG A 148 -7.40 -21.55 29.68
C ARG A 148 -6.67 -20.82 30.80
N GLN A 149 -6.12 -19.65 30.48
CA GLN A 149 -5.37 -18.83 31.42
C GLN A 149 -6.31 -18.18 32.43
N LYS A 150 -5.78 -17.82 33.60
CA LYS A 150 -6.55 -17.07 34.61
C LYS A 150 -6.99 -15.73 34.04
N ALA A 151 -8.21 -15.29 34.35
CA ALA A 151 -8.73 -13.99 33.92
C ALA A 151 -7.81 -12.83 34.34
N SER A 152 -7.16 -12.93 35.51
CA SER A 152 -6.17 -11.95 35.96
C SER A 152 -4.98 -11.79 35.02
N LEU A 153 -4.54 -12.86 34.36
CA LEU A 153 -3.47 -12.80 33.38
C LEU A 153 -3.92 -12.08 32.11
N PHE A 154 -5.15 -12.36 31.63
CA PHE A 154 -5.74 -11.63 30.51
C PHE A 154 -5.78 -10.12 30.80
N PHE A 155 -6.34 -9.70 31.93
CA PHE A 155 -6.41 -8.28 32.28
C PHE A 155 -5.02 -7.65 32.41
N LYS A 156 -4.06 -8.35 33.02
CA LYS A 156 -2.68 -7.88 33.13
C LYS A 156 -2.02 -7.70 31.76
N GLN A 157 -2.15 -8.68 30.87
CA GLN A 157 -1.57 -8.64 29.52
C GLN A 157 -2.19 -7.53 28.67
N THR A 158 -3.53 -7.41 28.70
CA THR A 158 -4.26 -6.35 28.00
C THR A 158 -3.92 -4.98 28.55
N PHE A 159 -3.87 -4.81 29.89
CA PHE A 159 -3.47 -3.55 30.52
C PHE A 159 -2.06 -3.13 30.12
N VAL A 160 -1.09 -4.06 30.13
CA VAL A 160 0.30 -3.75 29.74
C VAL A 160 0.40 -3.32 28.27
N PHE A 161 -0.36 -3.97 27.37
CA PHE A 161 -0.44 -3.56 25.96
C PHE A 161 -1.05 -2.15 25.82
N LEU A 162 -2.19 -1.89 26.46
CA LEU A 162 -2.88 -0.59 26.40
C LEU A 162 -2.04 0.52 27.06
N LEU A 163 -1.32 0.22 28.14
CA LEU A 163 -0.40 1.16 28.78
C LEU A 163 0.73 1.55 27.82
N GLY A 164 1.35 0.59 27.13
CA GLY A 164 2.34 0.88 26.10
C GLY A 164 1.77 1.79 24.99
N MET A 165 0.54 1.50 24.54
CA MET A 165 -0.14 2.32 23.54
C MET A 165 -0.40 3.75 24.02
N ALA A 166 -0.94 3.91 25.23
CA ALA A 166 -1.22 5.21 25.83
C ALA A 166 0.06 6.04 26.01
N LEU A 167 1.16 5.43 26.48
CA LEU A 167 2.44 6.11 26.64
C LEU A 167 3.03 6.56 25.30
N ALA A 168 2.96 5.72 24.26
CA ALA A 168 3.42 6.12 22.92
C ALA A 168 2.57 7.25 22.34
N VAL A 169 1.25 7.21 22.52
CA VAL A 169 0.37 8.32 22.11
C VAL A 169 0.71 9.61 22.86
N GLY A 170 0.83 9.55 24.20
CA GLY A 170 1.20 10.70 25.01
C GLY A 170 2.56 11.29 24.62
N ALA A 171 3.57 10.44 24.42
CA ALA A 171 4.89 10.87 23.95
C ALA A 171 4.84 11.49 22.55
N SER A 172 3.99 10.97 21.66
CA SER A 172 3.82 11.49 20.32
C SER A 172 3.16 12.87 20.32
N VAL A 173 2.09 13.05 21.12
CA VAL A 173 1.42 14.34 21.31
C VAL A 173 2.37 15.37 21.90
N ALA A 174 3.10 15.00 22.96
CA ALA A 174 4.10 15.87 23.57
C ALA A 174 5.22 16.24 22.56
N GLY A 175 5.69 15.27 21.78
CA GLY A 175 6.70 15.48 20.74
C GLY A 175 6.24 16.48 19.68
N VAL A 176 5.01 16.34 19.17
CA VAL A 176 4.42 17.30 18.21
C VAL A 176 4.23 18.68 18.85
N TRP A 177 3.89 18.75 20.14
CA TRP A 177 3.72 20.01 20.86
C TRP A 177 5.04 20.76 21.05
N CYS A 178 6.13 20.05 21.38
CA CYS A 178 7.45 20.65 21.54
C CYS A 178 8.04 21.25 20.26
N ILE A 179 7.60 20.80 19.08
CA ILE A 179 8.10 21.27 17.78
C ILE A 179 7.17 22.32 17.13
N ASP A 180 6.25 22.89 17.89
CA ASP A 180 5.27 23.92 17.49
C ASP A 180 4.49 23.57 16.20
N LEU A 181 4.35 22.27 15.92
CA LEU A 181 3.46 21.78 14.87
C LEU A 181 1.99 21.86 15.31
N PHE A 182 1.72 22.37 16.52
CA PHE A 182 0.38 22.59 17.07
C PHE A 182 -0.16 24.02 16.83
N SER A 183 0.22 24.68 15.73
CA SER A 183 -0.39 25.97 15.33
C SER A 183 -1.90 25.80 15.05
N PRO A 184 -2.73 26.87 14.99
CA PRO A 184 -4.17 26.77 14.67
C PRO A 184 -4.48 26.01 13.36
N VAL A 185 -3.51 25.90 12.46
CA VAL A 185 -3.57 25.10 11.22
C VAL A 185 -3.58 23.60 11.49
N SER A 186 -2.99 23.13 12.59
CA SER A 186 -2.91 21.71 12.98
C SER A 186 -4.07 21.22 13.85
N LEU A 187 -4.78 22.14 14.52
CA LEU A 187 -6.09 21.88 15.15
C LEU A 187 -7.14 21.45 14.13
N SER A 188 -6.83 21.58 12.83
CA SER A 188 -7.57 20.97 11.72
C SER A 188 -7.62 19.43 11.75
N PHE A 189 -6.91 18.78 12.68
CA PHE A 189 -7.05 17.35 13.02
C PHE A 189 -8.52 16.94 13.21
N PHE A 190 -9.36 17.83 13.76
CA PHE A 190 -10.79 17.60 13.95
C PHE A 190 -11.69 18.19 12.84
N SER A 191 -11.25 19.25 12.15
CA SER A 191 -12.10 19.97 11.19
C SER A 191 -12.06 19.43 9.76
N VAL A 192 -10.99 18.75 9.35
CA VAL A 192 -10.89 18.16 7.99
C VAL A 192 -11.76 16.91 7.83
N GLN A 193 -12.11 16.25 8.93
CA GLN A 193 -13.04 15.10 8.91
C GLN A 193 -14.52 15.51 8.94
N SER A 194 -14.87 16.67 9.50
CA SER A 194 -16.26 17.13 9.59
C SER A 194 -16.79 17.75 8.30
N GLY A 195 -15.94 18.01 7.29
CA GLY A 195 -16.30 18.71 6.06
C GLY A 195 -16.07 17.93 4.76
N SER A 196 -15.71 16.64 4.78
CA SER A 196 -15.41 15.91 3.55
C SER A 196 -16.69 15.51 2.80
N THR A 197 -17.11 16.32 1.83
CA THR A 197 -18.04 15.89 0.78
C THR A 197 -17.30 14.95 -0.18
N GLY A 198 -17.88 13.78 -0.52
CA GLY A 198 -17.35 12.86 -1.56
C GLY A 198 -16.73 11.54 -1.07
N SER A 199 -15.67 11.08 -1.73
CA SER A 199 -15.15 9.69 -1.68
C SER A 199 -14.54 9.24 -0.34
N TYR A 200 -14.41 10.15 0.63
CA TYR A 200 -13.83 9.91 1.96
C TYR A 200 -14.87 9.96 3.09
N GLU A 201 -16.15 10.12 2.76
CA GLU A 201 -17.25 9.99 3.74
C GLU A 201 -17.29 8.59 4.35
N LEU A 202 -17.50 8.48 5.67
CA LEU A 202 -17.48 7.20 6.39
C LEU A 202 -18.41 6.15 5.77
N ILE A 203 -19.64 6.55 5.40
CA ILE A 203 -20.62 5.65 4.78
C ILE A 203 -20.14 5.20 3.40
N ALA A 204 -19.56 6.10 2.60
CA ALA A 204 -18.99 5.79 1.30
C ALA A 204 -17.80 4.81 1.41
N LEU A 205 -16.94 5.01 2.41
CA LEU A 205 -15.81 4.11 2.70
C LEU A 205 -16.29 2.70 3.13
N LEU A 206 -17.29 2.62 4.00
CA LEU A 206 -17.88 1.34 4.43
C LEU A 206 -18.55 0.61 3.27
N ARG A 207 -19.36 1.31 2.46
CA ARG A 207 -19.95 0.75 1.24
C ARG A 207 -18.86 0.29 0.25
N GLY A 208 -17.81 1.09 0.08
CA GLY A 208 -16.64 0.74 -0.73
C GLY A 208 -15.95 -0.54 -0.26
N TYR A 209 -15.79 -0.70 1.05
CA TYR A 209 -15.20 -1.91 1.66
C TYR A 209 -16.06 -3.16 1.39
N ILE A 210 -17.38 -3.08 1.66
CA ILE A 210 -18.31 -4.20 1.44
C ILE A 210 -18.38 -4.58 -0.03
N THR A 211 -18.56 -3.60 -0.92
CA THR A 211 -18.59 -3.85 -2.37
C THR A 211 -17.28 -4.42 -2.88
N GLY A 212 -16.14 -3.99 -2.33
CA GLY A 212 -14.84 -4.58 -2.61
C GLY A 212 -14.74 -6.06 -2.23
N ILE A 213 -15.25 -6.46 -1.07
CA ILE A 213 -15.30 -7.86 -0.65
C ILE A 213 -16.20 -8.67 -1.58
N LEU A 214 -17.39 -8.17 -1.92
CA LEU A 214 -18.32 -8.86 -2.82
C LEU A 214 -17.75 -9.04 -4.23
N GLN A 215 -17.06 -8.01 -4.75
CA GLN A 215 -16.35 -8.09 -6.03
C GLN A 215 -15.22 -9.11 -5.98
N ALA A 216 -14.39 -9.08 -4.94
CA ALA A 216 -13.33 -10.06 -4.75
C ALA A 216 -13.86 -11.49 -4.59
N LEU A 217 -14.97 -11.68 -3.88
CA LEU A 217 -15.68 -12.95 -3.75
C LEU A 217 -16.07 -13.51 -5.12
N ALA A 218 -16.73 -12.69 -5.95
CA ALA A 218 -17.10 -13.10 -7.31
C ALA A 218 -15.87 -13.50 -8.14
N ASN A 219 -14.77 -12.77 -7.98
CA ASN A 219 -13.51 -13.01 -8.69
C ASN A 219 -12.67 -14.15 -8.08
N THR A 220 -13.09 -14.79 -6.99
CA THR A 220 -12.41 -15.99 -6.45
C THR A 220 -12.65 -17.25 -7.28
N PHE A 221 -13.70 -17.27 -8.11
CA PHE A 221 -14.11 -18.46 -8.85
C PHE A 221 -12.98 -19.17 -9.63
N PRO A 222 -12.11 -18.48 -10.40
CA PRO A 222 -11.01 -19.12 -11.12
C PRO A 222 -9.96 -19.77 -10.21
N TYR A 223 -9.71 -19.17 -9.04
CA TYR A 223 -8.78 -19.69 -8.05
C TYR A 223 -9.35 -20.94 -7.38
N VAL A 224 -10.63 -20.91 -7.00
CA VAL A 224 -11.34 -22.06 -6.44
C VAL A 224 -11.38 -23.19 -7.45
N LEU A 225 -11.66 -22.89 -8.72
CA LEU A 225 -11.69 -23.89 -9.80
C LEU A 225 -10.31 -24.55 -9.98
N ALA A 226 -9.22 -23.78 -9.98
CA ALA A 226 -7.86 -24.33 -10.03
C ALA A 226 -7.55 -25.25 -8.83
N LEU A 227 -7.97 -24.86 -7.62
CA LEU A 227 -7.82 -25.68 -6.41
C LEU A 227 -8.66 -26.96 -6.47
N VAL A 228 -9.90 -26.86 -6.96
CA VAL A 228 -10.80 -28.01 -7.15
C VAL A 228 -10.23 -28.97 -8.20
N CYS A 229 -9.67 -28.48 -9.30
CA CYS A 229 -8.99 -29.33 -10.29
C CYS A 229 -7.72 -29.99 -9.74
N ALA A 230 -6.93 -29.26 -8.95
CA ALA A 230 -5.78 -29.83 -8.27
C ALA A 230 -6.22 -30.93 -7.27
N ALA A 231 -7.28 -30.68 -6.51
CA ALA A 231 -7.86 -31.64 -5.57
C ALA A 231 -8.45 -32.86 -6.29
N SER A 232 -9.25 -32.65 -7.35
CA SER A 232 -9.88 -33.74 -8.10
C SER A 232 -8.82 -34.65 -8.72
N THR A 233 -7.72 -34.10 -9.25
CA THR A 233 -6.56 -34.84 -9.79
C THR A 233 -5.99 -35.85 -8.80
N LEU A 234 -6.03 -35.53 -7.51
CA LEU A 234 -5.57 -36.42 -6.45
C LEU A 234 -6.52 -37.62 -6.27
N PHE A 235 -7.82 -37.42 -6.48
CA PHE A 235 -8.84 -38.47 -6.41
C PHE A 235 -8.98 -39.28 -7.71
N VAL A 236 -8.51 -38.78 -8.86
CA VAL A 236 -8.58 -39.48 -10.16
C VAL A 236 -7.92 -40.87 -10.13
N ALA A 237 -6.91 -41.10 -9.28
CA ALA A 237 -6.29 -42.42 -9.11
C ALA A 237 -7.25 -43.49 -8.55
N LYS A 238 -8.33 -43.09 -7.87
CA LYS A 238 -9.34 -44.02 -7.34
C LYS A 238 -10.35 -44.48 -8.40
N ILE A 239 -10.30 -43.91 -9.61
CA ILE A 239 -11.19 -44.30 -10.71
C ILE A 239 -10.63 -45.57 -11.37
N GLU A 240 -11.36 -46.68 -11.23
CA GLU A 240 -11.01 -47.99 -11.79
C GLU A 240 -11.07 -47.99 -13.31
N ASN A 241 -12.11 -47.37 -13.89
CA ASN A 241 -12.28 -47.27 -15.34
C ASN A 241 -11.20 -46.38 -15.99
N THR A 242 -10.37 -46.98 -16.83
CA THR A 242 -9.22 -46.30 -17.45
C THR A 242 -9.64 -45.19 -18.43
N VAL A 243 -10.75 -45.35 -19.15
CA VAL A 243 -11.26 -44.33 -20.08
C VAL A 243 -11.81 -43.14 -19.30
N ALA A 244 -12.65 -43.39 -18.30
CA ALA A 244 -13.16 -42.34 -17.42
C ALA A 244 -12.01 -41.57 -16.74
N ARG A 245 -10.99 -42.30 -16.25
CA ARG A 245 -9.81 -41.72 -15.64
C ARG A 245 -9.05 -40.78 -16.60
N ARG A 246 -8.87 -41.17 -17.86
CA ARG A 246 -8.25 -40.33 -18.90
C ARG A 246 -9.09 -39.08 -19.19
N ILE A 247 -10.40 -39.23 -19.30
CA ILE A 247 -11.32 -38.10 -19.53
C ILE A 247 -11.20 -37.08 -18.39
N VAL A 248 -11.22 -37.52 -17.13
CA VAL A 248 -11.09 -36.59 -15.98
C VAL A 248 -9.71 -35.90 -15.96
N TYR A 249 -8.62 -36.60 -16.31
CA TYR A 249 -7.31 -35.95 -16.45
C TYR A 249 -7.32 -34.87 -17.54
N CYS A 250 -7.89 -35.16 -18.72
CA CYS A 250 -8.00 -34.17 -19.80
C CYS A 250 -8.83 -32.96 -19.36
N ILE A 251 -9.98 -33.17 -18.71
CA ILE A 251 -10.81 -32.08 -18.17
C ILE A 251 -10.01 -31.25 -17.17
N ASN A 252 -9.32 -31.87 -16.21
CA ASN A 252 -8.52 -31.15 -15.22
C ASN A 252 -7.39 -30.33 -15.85
N ILE A 253 -6.72 -30.86 -16.87
CA ILE A 253 -5.67 -30.14 -17.60
C ILE A 253 -6.27 -28.95 -18.34
N CYS A 254 -7.36 -29.14 -19.08
CA CYS A 254 -8.03 -28.06 -19.82
C CYS A 254 -8.53 -26.96 -18.89
N VAL A 255 -9.18 -27.33 -17.78
CA VAL A 255 -9.68 -26.37 -16.80
C VAL A 255 -8.54 -25.65 -16.11
N LEU A 256 -7.47 -26.35 -15.73
CA LEU A 256 -6.28 -25.73 -15.16
C LEU A 256 -5.66 -24.72 -16.13
N PHE A 257 -5.48 -25.07 -17.40
CA PHE A 257 -4.97 -24.14 -18.41
C PHE A 257 -5.89 -22.93 -18.59
N ALA A 258 -7.21 -23.14 -18.63
CA ALA A 258 -8.18 -22.05 -18.70
C ALA A 258 -8.10 -21.14 -17.47
N SER A 259 -7.96 -21.70 -16.26
CA SER A 259 -7.76 -20.95 -15.03
C SER A 259 -6.44 -20.18 -15.05
N VAL A 260 -5.33 -20.79 -15.45
CA VAL A 260 -4.03 -20.10 -15.55
C VAL A 260 -4.09 -18.96 -16.57
N PHE A 261 -4.68 -19.19 -17.75
CA PHE A 261 -4.82 -18.17 -18.78
C PHE A 261 -5.71 -17.01 -18.31
N TYR A 262 -6.84 -17.32 -17.66
CA TYR A 262 -7.71 -16.30 -17.07
C TYR A 262 -6.97 -15.50 -16.00
N LEU A 263 -6.27 -16.16 -15.09
CA LEU A 263 -5.50 -15.50 -14.03
C LEU A 263 -4.36 -14.65 -14.59
N ALA A 264 -3.72 -15.07 -15.69
CA ALA A 264 -2.71 -14.26 -16.36
C ALA A 264 -3.28 -12.97 -16.96
N LYS A 265 -4.51 -13.00 -17.47
CA LYS A 265 -5.17 -11.85 -18.10
C LYS A 265 -5.88 -10.93 -17.11
N SER A 266 -6.53 -11.51 -16.10
CA SER A 266 -7.50 -10.85 -15.22
C SER A 266 -7.11 -11.04 -13.75
N PHE A 267 -5.83 -10.82 -13.45
CA PHE A 267 -5.29 -11.05 -12.12
C PHE A 267 -5.91 -10.11 -11.08
N ASP A 268 -6.71 -10.68 -10.17
CA ASP A 268 -7.34 -9.93 -9.08
C ASP A 268 -6.65 -10.21 -7.74
N MET A 269 -5.93 -9.20 -7.23
CA MET A 269 -5.21 -9.23 -5.95
C MET A 269 -6.14 -9.36 -4.74
N PRO A 270 -7.16 -8.51 -4.57
CA PRO A 270 -8.23 -8.73 -3.60
C PRO A 270 -8.76 -10.16 -3.55
N ALA A 271 -9.06 -10.76 -4.70
CA ALA A 271 -9.56 -12.13 -4.77
C ALA A 271 -8.52 -13.14 -4.26
N LEU A 272 -7.24 -12.98 -4.61
CA LEU A 272 -6.15 -13.82 -4.09
C LEU A 272 -6.03 -13.72 -2.55
N VAL A 273 -6.10 -12.50 -2.01
CA VAL A 273 -6.05 -12.29 -0.56
C VAL A 273 -7.22 -13.01 0.12
N LEU A 274 -8.41 -12.92 -0.46
CA LEU A 274 -9.59 -13.59 0.07
C LEU A 274 -9.44 -15.12 0.01
N VAL A 275 -8.93 -15.67 -1.09
CA VAL A 275 -8.66 -17.12 -1.22
C VAL A 275 -7.68 -17.57 -0.14
N PHE A 276 -6.59 -16.84 0.10
CA PHE A 276 -5.64 -17.17 1.17
C PHE A 276 -6.26 -17.03 2.56
N GLY A 277 -7.13 -16.04 2.77
CA GLY A 277 -7.91 -15.88 3.99
C GLY A 277 -8.85 -17.08 4.22
N ILE A 278 -9.64 -17.47 3.22
CA ILE A 278 -10.57 -18.61 3.26
C ILE A 278 -9.82 -19.91 3.50
N LEU A 279 -8.72 -20.16 2.78
CA LEU A 279 -7.90 -21.35 2.99
C LEU A 279 -7.38 -21.38 4.41
N THR A 280 -6.80 -20.29 4.89
CA THR A 280 -6.26 -20.21 6.26
C THR A 280 -7.35 -20.38 7.31
N TYR A 281 -8.55 -19.84 7.07
CA TYR A 281 -9.72 -20.07 7.92
C TYR A 281 -10.09 -21.56 7.97
N ILE A 282 -10.24 -22.21 6.81
CA ILE A 282 -10.52 -23.65 6.73
C ILE A 282 -9.45 -24.45 7.46
N GLY A 283 -8.16 -24.13 7.27
CA GLY A 283 -7.08 -24.78 8.00
C GLY A 283 -7.16 -24.54 9.49
N SER A 284 -7.48 -23.32 9.93
CA SER A 284 -7.65 -23.00 11.35
C SER A 284 -8.76 -23.83 11.97
N VAL A 285 -9.86 -24.08 11.23
CA VAL A 285 -11.00 -24.92 11.64
C VAL A 285 -10.67 -26.42 11.59
N TYR A 286 -9.98 -26.88 10.55
CA TYR A 286 -9.60 -28.27 10.36
C TYR A 286 -8.54 -28.71 11.38
N PHE A 287 -7.55 -27.87 11.63
CA PHE A 287 -6.55 -28.10 12.68
C PHE A 287 -7.12 -27.95 14.09
N LEU A 288 -8.37 -27.47 14.31
CA LEU A 288 -9.05 -27.54 15.63
C LEU A 288 -9.21 -28.99 16.15
N GLN A 289 -8.96 -29.98 15.30
CA GLN A 289 -8.96 -31.38 15.70
C GLN A 289 -7.63 -31.80 16.36
N ASP A 290 -6.53 -31.06 16.13
CA ASP A 290 -5.22 -31.25 16.78
C ASP A 290 -4.97 -30.16 17.83
N LYS A 291 -5.27 -30.49 19.09
CA LYS A 291 -5.23 -29.59 20.26
C LYS A 291 -3.87 -28.93 20.51
N THR A 292 -2.80 -29.41 19.88
CA THR A 292 -1.43 -28.92 20.09
C THR A 292 -1.06 -27.82 19.11
N PHE A 293 -1.38 -28.01 17.83
CA PHE A 293 -1.03 -27.08 16.74
C PHE A 293 -2.09 -26.01 16.51
N GLU A 294 -3.35 -26.34 16.83
CA GLU A 294 -4.51 -25.46 16.71
C GLU A 294 -4.28 -24.03 17.24
N PRO A 295 -3.82 -23.82 18.49
CA PRO A 295 -3.89 -22.49 19.09
C PRO A 295 -2.90 -21.51 18.45
N LEU A 296 -1.76 -22.03 17.98
CA LEU A 296 -0.74 -21.22 17.31
C LEU A 296 -1.17 -20.88 15.88
N PHE A 297 -1.76 -21.83 15.17
CA PHE A 297 -2.23 -21.62 13.81
C PHE A 297 -3.33 -20.56 13.75
N ALA A 298 -4.34 -20.68 14.62
CA ALA A 298 -5.43 -19.71 14.71
C ALA A 298 -4.97 -18.34 15.24
N LEU A 299 -4.00 -18.28 16.17
CA LEU A 299 -3.38 -17.00 16.56
C LEU A 299 -2.71 -16.30 15.36
N LEU A 300 -1.93 -17.03 14.56
CA LEU A 300 -1.29 -16.47 13.37
C LEU A 300 -2.31 -16.10 12.29
N PHE A 301 -3.42 -16.83 12.16
CA PHE A 301 -4.53 -16.45 11.30
C PHE A 301 -5.15 -15.12 11.71
N ILE A 302 -5.44 -14.91 13.00
CA ILE A 302 -5.95 -13.64 13.53
C ILE A 302 -4.98 -12.51 13.20
N PHE A 303 -3.68 -12.70 13.46
CA PHE A 303 -2.67 -11.70 13.08
C PHE A 303 -2.64 -11.43 11.58
N GLY A 304 -2.71 -12.48 10.74
CA GLY A 304 -2.72 -12.32 9.29
C GLY A 304 -3.91 -11.53 8.76
N ILE A 305 -5.11 -11.77 9.30
CA ILE A 305 -6.31 -11.00 8.95
C ILE A 305 -6.17 -9.54 9.38
N LEU A 306 -5.70 -9.28 10.61
CA LEU A 306 -5.51 -7.91 11.10
C LEU A 306 -4.48 -7.15 10.25
N ILE A 307 -3.32 -7.78 9.96
CA ILE A 307 -2.26 -7.18 9.15
C ILE A 307 -2.77 -6.84 7.73
N ALA A 308 -3.61 -7.70 7.13
CA ALA A 308 -4.21 -7.45 5.81
C ALA A 308 -5.35 -6.42 5.84
N ALA A 309 -6.15 -6.37 6.92
CA ALA A 309 -7.31 -5.50 7.00
C ALA A 309 -6.96 -4.04 7.34
N ILE A 310 -6.05 -3.82 8.28
CA ILE A 310 -5.70 -2.48 8.78
C ILE A 310 -5.35 -1.46 7.66
N PRO A 311 -4.50 -1.77 6.64
CA PRO A 311 -4.17 -0.78 5.61
C PRO A 311 -5.36 -0.39 4.70
N CYS A 312 -6.42 -1.20 4.65
CA CYS A 312 -7.65 -0.91 3.91
C CYS A 312 -8.56 0.07 4.65
N ILE A 313 -8.48 0.11 5.99
CA ILE A 313 -9.36 0.96 6.79
C ILE A 313 -8.98 2.44 6.57
N GLY A 314 -9.97 3.26 6.23
CA GLY A 314 -9.78 4.67 5.91
C GLY A 314 -9.11 4.94 4.55
N SER A 315 -9.15 3.97 3.61
CA SER A 315 -8.70 4.15 2.21
C SER A 315 -9.90 4.09 1.27
N ASN A 316 -9.92 4.95 0.26
CA ASN A 316 -10.93 4.94 -0.81
C ASN A 316 -10.67 3.84 -1.86
N THR A 317 -9.58 3.07 -1.74
CA THR A 317 -9.22 1.98 -2.67
C THR A 317 -9.89 0.64 -2.35
N LYS A 318 -10.95 0.64 -1.55
CA LYS A 318 -11.65 -0.56 -1.08
C LYS A 318 -10.68 -1.50 -0.35
N ILE A 319 -10.63 -2.78 -0.72
CA ILE A 319 -9.74 -3.79 -0.13
C ILE A 319 -8.42 -3.99 -0.90
N ASN A 320 -8.10 -3.13 -1.87
CA ASN A 320 -6.90 -3.30 -2.71
C ASN A 320 -5.59 -3.28 -1.92
N HIS A 321 -5.54 -2.60 -0.77
CA HIS A 321 -4.35 -2.58 0.07
C HIS A 321 -4.14 -3.86 0.89
N ALA A 322 -5.11 -4.78 0.93
CA ALA A 322 -4.98 -6.02 1.69
C ALA A 322 -3.84 -6.91 1.17
N LYS A 323 -3.50 -6.77 -0.12
CA LYS A 323 -2.36 -7.44 -0.77
C LYS A 323 -1.02 -7.11 -0.11
N LEU A 324 -0.91 -5.96 0.54
CA LEU A 324 0.30 -5.55 1.25
C LEU A 324 0.52 -6.38 2.51
N GLY A 325 -0.55 -6.90 3.13
CA GLY A 325 -0.51 -7.62 4.41
C GLY A 325 -0.41 -9.15 4.31
N LEU A 326 -0.08 -9.70 3.14
CA LEU A 326 -0.10 -11.15 2.91
C LEU A 326 1.00 -11.95 3.65
N PHE A 327 1.97 -11.27 4.28
CA PHE A 327 3.16 -11.87 4.87
C PHE A 327 2.90 -13.02 5.86
N VAL A 328 1.73 -13.08 6.49
CA VAL A 328 1.33 -14.18 7.38
C VAL A 328 0.34 -15.14 6.71
N LEU A 329 -0.67 -14.62 6.01
CA LEU A 329 -1.72 -15.43 5.38
C LEU A 329 -1.18 -16.33 4.26
N ALA A 330 -0.27 -15.83 3.41
CA ALA A 330 0.25 -16.62 2.30
C ALA A 330 1.06 -17.85 2.77
N PRO A 331 2.03 -17.74 3.70
CA PRO A 331 2.69 -18.91 4.28
C PRO A 331 1.73 -19.92 4.91
N LEU A 332 0.69 -19.46 5.62
CA LEU A 332 -0.29 -20.34 6.26
C LEU A 332 -1.17 -21.06 5.22
N ALA A 333 -1.68 -20.35 4.22
CA ALA A 333 -2.47 -20.94 3.15
C ALA A 333 -1.66 -22.02 2.39
N LEU A 334 -0.40 -21.72 2.04
CA LEU A 334 0.48 -22.70 1.40
C LEU A 334 0.79 -23.91 2.30
N SER A 335 0.85 -23.72 3.62
CA SER A 335 1.07 -24.82 4.57
C SER A 335 -0.08 -25.83 4.54
N ILE A 336 -1.32 -25.38 4.34
CA ILE A 336 -2.50 -26.24 4.22
C ILE A 336 -2.43 -27.02 2.91
N ILE A 337 -2.13 -26.33 1.81
CA ILE A 337 -1.96 -26.98 0.50
C ILE A 337 -0.86 -28.05 0.58
N TYR A 338 0.27 -27.72 1.22
CA TYR A 338 1.37 -28.66 1.42
C TYR A 338 0.97 -29.85 2.29
N PHE A 339 0.20 -29.62 3.36
CA PHE A 339 -0.28 -30.67 4.25
C PHE A 339 -1.21 -31.65 3.51
N VAL A 340 -2.20 -31.11 2.78
CA VAL A 340 -3.12 -31.90 1.94
C VAL A 340 -2.33 -32.72 0.92
N TYR A 341 -1.38 -32.10 0.22
CA TYR A 341 -0.49 -32.79 -0.71
C TYR A 341 0.28 -33.95 -0.06
N LYS A 342 0.82 -33.75 1.15
CA LYS A 342 1.59 -34.77 1.87
C LYS A 342 0.72 -35.94 2.33
N GLN A 343 -0.49 -35.68 2.83
CA GLN A 343 -1.40 -36.74 3.28
C GLN A 343 -1.84 -37.67 2.14
N LEU A 344 -1.92 -37.14 0.92
CA LEU A 344 -2.45 -37.87 -0.23
C LEU A 344 -1.45 -38.84 -0.88
N LYS A 345 -0.24 -39.03 -0.32
CA LYS A 345 0.81 -39.99 -0.74
C LYS A 345 0.68 -40.44 -2.20
N THR A 346 0.96 -39.54 -3.14
CA THR A 346 0.86 -39.85 -4.57
C THR A 346 1.93 -40.86 -4.98
N LYS A 347 1.56 -42.14 -5.10
CA LYS A 347 2.43 -43.20 -5.65
C LYS A 347 2.54 -43.15 -7.19
N ASN A 348 1.62 -42.43 -7.84
CA ASN A 348 1.55 -42.35 -9.30
C ASN A 348 2.42 -41.20 -9.84
N LYS A 349 3.43 -41.54 -10.65
CA LYS A 349 4.35 -40.57 -11.28
C LYS A 349 3.61 -39.54 -12.16
N ALA A 350 2.57 -39.94 -12.90
CA ALA A 350 1.82 -39.05 -13.79
C ALA A 350 1.07 -37.96 -13.00
N GLN A 351 0.43 -38.33 -11.89
CA GLN A 351 -0.22 -37.35 -10.99
C GLN A 351 0.80 -36.37 -10.40
N ALA A 352 1.97 -36.88 -9.98
CA ALA A 352 3.03 -36.05 -9.43
C ALA A 352 3.58 -35.05 -10.46
N TYR A 353 3.77 -35.46 -11.72
CA TYR A 353 4.18 -34.56 -12.80
C TYR A 353 3.12 -33.52 -13.12
N MET A 354 1.84 -33.90 -13.13
CA MET A 354 0.74 -32.98 -13.41
C MET A 354 0.60 -31.91 -12.31
N LEU A 355 0.68 -32.30 -11.03
CA LEU A 355 0.67 -31.35 -9.90
C LEU A 355 1.90 -30.43 -9.91
N LYS A 356 3.08 -30.96 -10.23
CA LYS A 356 4.30 -30.14 -10.37
C LYS A 356 4.18 -29.17 -11.55
N GLY A 357 3.72 -29.63 -12.70
CA GLY A 357 3.48 -28.80 -13.88
C GLY A 357 2.46 -27.70 -13.60
N ALA A 358 1.36 -28.03 -12.92
CA ALA A 358 0.35 -27.07 -12.48
C ALA A 358 0.93 -26.00 -11.55
N ALA A 359 1.69 -26.42 -10.54
CA ALA A 359 2.35 -25.50 -9.62
C ALA A 359 3.37 -24.59 -10.33
N THR A 360 4.17 -25.14 -11.24
CA THR A 360 5.12 -24.37 -12.05
C THR A 360 4.42 -23.38 -12.96
N LEU A 361 3.34 -23.78 -13.66
CA LEU A 361 2.58 -22.88 -14.54
C LEU A 361 1.89 -21.77 -13.74
N LEU A 362 1.31 -22.08 -12.59
CA LEU A 362 0.74 -21.08 -11.70
C LEU A 362 1.83 -20.11 -11.22
N LEU A 363 2.97 -20.61 -10.72
CA LEU A 363 4.09 -19.77 -10.30
C LEU A 363 4.63 -18.91 -11.45
N ALA A 364 4.72 -19.45 -12.66
CA ALA A 364 5.13 -18.71 -13.85
C ALA A 364 4.12 -17.63 -14.21
N ALA A 365 2.81 -17.92 -14.14
CA ALA A 365 1.76 -16.93 -14.38
C ALA A 365 1.77 -15.83 -13.32
N PHE A 366 1.95 -16.18 -12.03
CA PHE A 366 2.17 -15.22 -10.95
C PHE A 366 3.41 -14.36 -11.26
N ALA A 367 4.57 -14.98 -11.52
CA ALA A 367 5.80 -14.26 -11.81
C ALA A 367 5.67 -13.34 -13.03
N PHE A 368 5.04 -13.80 -14.11
CA PHE A 368 4.76 -12.97 -15.28
C PHE A 368 3.87 -11.77 -14.92
N ASN A 369 2.79 -11.97 -14.16
CA ASN A 369 1.95 -10.88 -13.70
C ASN A 369 2.72 -9.89 -12.82
N PHE A 370 3.54 -10.40 -11.90
CA PHE A 370 4.29 -9.59 -10.94
C PHE A 370 5.48 -8.85 -11.54
N VAL A 371 6.15 -9.43 -12.52
CA VAL A 371 7.38 -8.85 -13.10
C VAL A 371 7.08 -8.04 -14.35
N ILE A 372 6.09 -8.45 -15.15
CA ILE A 372 5.82 -7.82 -16.45
C ILE A 372 4.58 -6.92 -16.39
N LEU A 373 3.50 -7.39 -15.76
CA LEU A 373 2.20 -6.70 -15.78
C LEU A 373 1.88 -5.87 -14.51
N SER A 374 2.83 -5.76 -13.58
CA SER A 374 2.70 -4.88 -12.43
C SER A 374 3.20 -3.49 -12.75
N GLY A 375 2.31 -2.63 -13.25
CA GLY A 375 2.62 -1.20 -13.35
C GLY A 375 2.92 -0.62 -11.98
N ALA A 376 3.86 0.33 -11.93
CA ALA A 376 3.88 1.27 -10.83
C ALA A 376 2.63 2.17 -10.94
N PHE A 377 2.06 2.62 -9.81
CA PHE A 377 1.07 3.69 -9.76
C PHE A 377 1.43 4.86 -10.70
N MET A 378 0.47 5.26 -11.53
CA MET A 378 0.60 6.27 -12.59
C MET A 378 1.60 5.93 -13.70
N GLU A 379 2.04 4.68 -13.79
CA GLU A 379 2.86 4.12 -14.88
C GLU A 379 2.07 3.08 -15.68
N PRO A 380 2.53 2.72 -16.90
CA PRO A 380 1.91 1.66 -17.67
C PRO A 380 1.90 0.35 -16.88
N SER A 381 0.82 -0.43 -16.99
CA SER A 381 0.76 -1.78 -16.41
C SER A 381 1.88 -2.69 -16.95
N ASN A 382 2.31 -2.46 -18.19
CA ASN A 382 3.43 -3.18 -18.79
C ASN A 382 4.77 -2.52 -18.43
N ARG A 383 5.58 -3.17 -17.60
CA ARG A 383 6.92 -2.69 -17.21
C ARG A 383 7.88 -2.50 -18.37
N LEU A 384 7.67 -3.20 -19.49
CA LEU A 384 8.49 -3.04 -20.69
C LEU A 384 8.35 -1.65 -21.34
N GLN A 385 7.35 -0.87 -20.93
CA GLN A 385 7.15 0.52 -21.38
C GLN A 385 7.79 1.55 -20.44
N ILE A 386 8.34 1.11 -19.29
CA ILE A 386 8.98 1.96 -18.28
C ILE A 386 10.49 1.99 -18.57
N THR A 387 10.88 2.68 -19.62
CA THR A 387 12.25 2.67 -20.16
C THR A 387 12.91 4.03 -20.24
N SER A 388 12.14 5.10 -20.03
CA SER A 388 12.62 6.48 -20.18
C SER A 388 12.98 7.07 -18.82
N SER A 389 13.89 8.05 -18.81
CA SER A 389 14.38 8.68 -17.57
C SER A 389 14.11 10.18 -17.56
N ILE A 390 13.90 10.71 -16.36
CA ILE A 390 13.84 12.16 -16.13
C ILE A 390 15.27 12.66 -15.92
N GLN A 391 15.68 13.65 -16.70
CA GLN A 391 17.01 14.25 -16.73
C GLN A 391 17.19 15.19 -15.51
N SER A 392 17.25 14.59 -14.32
CA SER A 392 17.50 15.27 -13.06
C SER A 392 18.27 14.34 -12.14
N GLU A 393 19.25 14.86 -11.40
CA GLU A 393 19.97 14.08 -10.38
C GLU A 393 19.02 13.53 -9.32
N LYS A 394 17.91 14.24 -9.07
CA LYS A 394 16.86 13.86 -8.13
C LYS A 394 16.07 12.60 -8.53
N MET A 395 16.14 12.19 -9.80
CA MET A 395 15.46 11.01 -10.36
C MET A 395 16.43 9.91 -10.79
N ARG A 396 17.72 9.99 -10.39
CA ARG A 396 18.75 9.04 -10.80
C ARG A 396 18.34 7.59 -10.50
N GLY A 397 18.34 6.74 -11.53
CA GLY A 397 18.00 5.32 -11.43
C GLY A 397 16.49 5.02 -11.42
N ILE A 398 15.62 6.03 -11.58
CA ILE A 398 14.17 5.86 -11.70
C ILE A 398 13.78 6.01 -13.17
N PHE A 399 13.00 5.05 -13.64
CA PHE A 399 12.45 5.03 -15.01
C PHE A 399 10.93 5.24 -14.99
N THR A 400 10.41 5.78 -16.08
CA THR A 400 9.01 6.13 -16.32
C THR A 400 8.67 5.93 -17.81
N SER A 401 7.40 6.13 -18.18
CA SER A 401 6.99 6.15 -19.59
C SER A 401 7.66 7.27 -20.39
N ALA A 402 7.78 7.09 -21.71
CA ALA A 402 8.38 8.09 -22.60
C ALA A 402 7.69 9.46 -22.51
N PHE A 403 6.35 9.46 -22.53
CA PHE A 403 5.56 10.69 -22.42
C PHE A 403 5.81 11.44 -21.10
N ARG A 404 5.83 10.74 -19.96
CA ARG A 404 6.06 11.38 -18.66
C ARG A 404 7.49 11.93 -18.54
N ALA A 405 8.47 11.19 -19.06
CA ALA A 405 9.85 11.67 -19.13
C ALA A 405 9.95 12.94 -19.98
N GLU A 406 9.35 12.96 -21.17
CA GLU A 406 9.32 14.12 -22.05
C GLU A 406 8.66 15.34 -21.40
N PHE A 407 7.46 15.16 -20.82
CA PHE A 407 6.75 16.22 -20.09
C PHE A 407 7.64 16.82 -18.98
N CYS A 408 8.21 15.96 -18.12
CA CYS A 408 9.04 16.45 -17.01
C CYS A 408 10.33 17.11 -17.51
N ASN A 409 10.99 16.55 -18.51
CA ASN A 409 12.25 17.09 -19.05
C ASN A 409 12.03 18.43 -19.73
N THR A 410 10.93 18.61 -20.46
CA THR A 410 10.53 19.90 -21.03
C THR A 410 10.24 20.91 -19.92
N ALA A 411 9.44 20.55 -18.91
CA ALA A 411 9.16 21.45 -17.79
C ALA A 411 10.45 21.87 -17.06
N ILE A 412 11.34 20.93 -16.73
CA ILE A 412 12.62 21.22 -16.07
C ILE A 412 13.47 22.17 -16.93
N ARG A 413 13.63 21.87 -18.22
CA ARG A 413 14.42 22.68 -19.14
C ARG A 413 13.91 24.10 -19.23
N GLU A 414 12.60 24.30 -19.41
CA GLU A 414 12.02 25.64 -19.56
C GLU A 414 11.97 26.41 -18.24
N LEU A 415 11.63 25.76 -17.13
CA LEU A 415 11.61 26.39 -15.80
C LEU A 415 13.01 26.79 -15.30
N SER A 416 14.07 26.08 -15.72
CA SER A 416 15.46 26.42 -15.37
C SER A 416 15.92 27.77 -15.94
N LYS A 417 15.27 28.25 -17.01
CA LYS A 417 15.57 29.55 -17.65
C LYS A 417 14.96 30.73 -16.89
N ILE A 418 14.08 30.47 -15.92
CA ILE A 418 13.30 31.50 -15.22
C ILE A 418 13.83 31.62 -13.78
N SER A 419 14.31 32.81 -13.41
CA SER A 419 14.91 33.06 -12.08
C SER A 419 13.89 33.10 -10.93
N ASN A 420 12.63 33.42 -11.23
CA ASN A 420 11.57 33.50 -10.23
C ASN A 420 11.44 32.15 -9.47
N PRO A 421 11.56 32.15 -8.13
CA PRO A 421 11.51 30.93 -7.35
C PRO A 421 10.08 30.44 -7.11
N TYR A 422 9.07 31.32 -7.18
CA TYR A 422 7.69 30.98 -6.85
C TYR A 422 6.92 30.46 -8.05
N MET A 423 6.12 29.42 -7.84
CA MET A 423 5.31 28.82 -8.90
C MET A 423 3.93 28.40 -8.38
N ILE A 424 2.92 28.55 -9.23
CA ILE A 424 1.63 27.87 -9.17
C ILE A 424 1.65 26.79 -10.25
N LEU A 425 1.27 25.58 -9.86
CA LEU A 425 1.24 24.41 -10.72
C LEU A 425 -0.07 23.67 -10.50
N TYR A 426 -0.79 23.40 -11.59
CA TYR A 426 -2.04 22.64 -11.56
C TYR A 426 -1.81 21.19 -12.01
N GLY A 427 -1.69 20.24 -11.08
CA GLY A 427 -1.31 18.85 -11.37
C GLY A 427 0.20 18.60 -11.31
N ALA A 428 0.69 17.41 -11.62
CA ALA A 428 2.13 17.08 -11.67
C ALA A 428 3.00 17.58 -10.49
N ASP A 429 2.52 17.55 -9.24
CA ASP A 429 3.15 18.22 -8.08
C ASP A 429 4.66 17.95 -7.88
N GLY A 430 5.16 16.81 -8.37
CA GLY A 430 6.59 16.49 -8.36
C GLY A 430 7.47 17.51 -9.10
N ILE A 431 6.92 18.30 -10.03
CA ILE A 431 7.68 19.30 -10.78
C ILE A 431 8.26 20.38 -9.87
N TYR A 432 7.59 20.77 -8.77
CA TYR A 432 8.18 21.69 -7.78
C TYR A 432 9.54 21.20 -7.30
N TYR A 433 9.58 19.92 -6.88
CA TYR A 433 10.79 19.28 -6.41
C TYR A 433 11.83 19.12 -7.53
N LEU A 434 11.42 18.79 -8.75
CA LEU A 434 12.34 18.57 -9.87
C LEU A 434 12.96 19.87 -10.42
N SER A 435 12.27 21.00 -10.29
CA SER A 435 12.67 22.30 -10.83
C SER A 435 13.15 23.30 -9.78
N ASP A 436 13.29 22.87 -8.51
CA ASP A 436 13.71 23.72 -7.39
C ASP A 436 12.81 24.96 -7.20
N LYS A 437 11.52 24.83 -7.51
CA LYS A 437 10.52 25.90 -7.36
C LYS A 437 9.78 25.76 -6.03
N ILE A 438 9.42 26.90 -5.47
CA ILE A 438 8.68 27.03 -4.21
C ILE A 438 7.19 27.21 -4.54
N PRO A 439 6.28 26.42 -3.96
CA PRO A 439 4.84 26.63 -4.14
C PRO A 439 4.40 28.01 -3.64
N TYR A 440 3.79 28.82 -4.51
CA TYR A 440 3.41 30.19 -4.19
C TYR A 440 2.39 30.30 -3.05
N LEU A 441 1.47 29.34 -3.02
CA LEU A 441 0.42 29.20 -2.01
C LEU A 441 0.90 28.41 -0.78
N ASN A 442 2.21 28.20 -0.63
CA ASN A 442 2.82 27.33 0.38
C ASN A 442 2.23 25.90 0.40
N ARG A 443 1.66 25.45 -0.73
CA ARG A 443 0.92 24.20 -0.86
C ARG A 443 1.10 23.57 -2.25
N CYS A 444 1.22 22.25 -2.28
CA CYS A 444 1.09 21.44 -3.50
C CYS A 444 -0.27 20.71 -3.51
N GLY A 445 -0.65 20.15 -4.66
CA GLY A 445 -1.88 19.36 -4.77
C GLY A 445 -3.13 20.23 -4.77
N ILE A 446 -3.05 21.44 -5.31
CA ILE A 446 -4.19 22.38 -5.40
C ILE A 446 -5.34 21.80 -6.24
N ASN A 447 -5.04 20.82 -7.11
CA ASN A 447 -6.02 20.07 -7.88
C ASN A 447 -6.83 19.06 -7.04
N PHE A 448 -6.39 18.67 -5.84
CA PHE A 448 -7.10 17.67 -5.02
C PHE A 448 -8.36 18.21 -4.36
N ASP A 449 -9.38 17.37 -4.23
CA ASP A 449 -10.68 17.72 -3.62
C ASP A 449 -10.56 18.19 -2.17
N SER A 450 -9.52 17.74 -1.45
CA SER A 450 -9.21 18.19 -0.09
C SER A 450 -8.87 19.70 0.01
N TYR A 451 -8.69 20.37 -1.12
CA TYR A 451 -8.45 21.80 -1.20
C TYR A 451 -9.60 22.46 -1.99
N PRO A 452 -10.65 22.98 -1.33
CA PRO A 452 -11.83 23.53 -1.99
C PRO A 452 -11.51 24.73 -2.89
N LYS A 453 -12.35 24.97 -3.90
CA LYS A 453 -12.15 26.07 -4.86
C LYS A 453 -12.25 27.45 -4.19
N GLU A 454 -13.12 27.59 -3.19
CA GLU A 454 -13.31 28.83 -2.44
C GLU A 454 -12.04 29.18 -1.66
N ARG A 455 -11.37 28.16 -1.10
CA ARG A 455 -10.09 28.33 -0.43
C ARG A 455 -8.98 28.68 -1.42
N LEU A 456 -8.91 28.02 -2.57
CA LEU A 456 -7.97 28.38 -3.63
C LEU A 456 -8.12 29.86 -4.04
N GLN A 457 -9.35 30.31 -4.26
CA GLN A 457 -9.65 31.69 -4.64
C GLN A 457 -9.23 32.67 -3.53
N SER A 458 -9.59 32.38 -2.27
CA SER A 458 -9.19 33.20 -1.11
C SER A 458 -7.67 33.27 -0.94
N ASP A 459 -6.96 32.15 -1.11
CA ASP A 459 -5.51 32.08 -0.93
C ASP A 459 -4.79 32.82 -2.07
N LEU A 460 -5.29 32.75 -3.31
CA LEU A 460 -4.79 33.59 -4.41
C LEU A 460 -5.01 35.08 -4.13
N TYR A 461 -6.20 35.46 -3.67
CA TYR A 461 -6.50 36.84 -3.26
C TYR A 461 -5.68 37.30 -2.07
N THR A 462 -5.33 36.45 -1.12
CA THR A 462 -4.53 36.86 0.05
C THR A 462 -3.06 37.02 -0.33
N GLN A 463 -2.58 36.18 -1.26
CA GLN A 463 -1.16 36.13 -1.64
C GLN A 463 -0.82 37.08 -2.79
N HIS A 464 -1.78 37.70 -3.48
CA HIS A 464 -1.51 38.59 -4.62
C HIS A 464 -0.64 39.82 -4.26
N ASP A 465 -0.65 40.25 -3.00
CA ASP A 465 0.15 41.38 -2.48
C ASP A 465 1.64 41.03 -2.24
N LYS A 466 2.07 39.78 -2.52
CA LYS A 466 3.50 39.45 -2.50
C LYS A 466 4.21 40.27 -3.57
N ALA A 467 5.36 40.85 -3.22
CA ALA A 467 6.18 41.68 -4.11
C ALA A 467 6.61 41.00 -5.43
N GLN A 468 6.46 39.68 -5.55
CA GLN A 468 6.79 38.92 -6.75
C GLN A 468 5.67 37.93 -7.08
N LEU A 469 4.97 38.18 -8.19
CA LEU A 469 3.97 37.26 -8.77
C LEU A 469 4.63 35.93 -9.17
N PRO A 470 3.93 34.79 -9.09
CA PRO A 470 4.52 33.47 -9.36
C PRO A 470 4.59 33.13 -10.84
N ILE A 471 5.45 32.18 -11.21
CA ILE A 471 5.33 31.43 -12.47
C ILE A 471 4.03 30.63 -12.44
N VAL A 472 3.30 30.51 -13.56
CA VAL A 472 2.14 29.62 -13.63
C VAL A 472 2.36 28.55 -14.69
N LEU A 473 2.38 27.27 -14.28
CA LEU A 473 2.42 26.13 -15.19
C LEU A 473 1.05 25.47 -15.25
N LEU A 474 0.43 25.52 -16.43
CA LEU A 474 -0.84 24.85 -16.72
C LEU A 474 -0.63 23.71 -17.71
N PRO A 475 -0.86 22.45 -17.33
CA PRO A 475 -0.85 21.36 -18.28
C PRO A 475 -2.12 21.38 -19.15
N LYS A 476 -1.95 21.01 -20.42
CA LYS A 476 -3.03 20.76 -21.41
C LYS A 476 -3.42 19.28 -21.47
N VAL A 477 -2.71 18.44 -20.72
CA VAL A 477 -2.81 16.99 -20.72
C VAL A 477 -2.95 16.47 -19.30
N ASP A 478 -3.57 15.30 -19.13
CA ASP A 478 -3.66 14.65 -17.83
C ASP A 478 -2.26 14.19 -17.38
N THR A 479 -1.70 14.95 -16.45
CA THR A 479 -0.38 14.70 -15.87
C THR A 479 -0.30 13.47 -14.97
N TYR A 480 -1.44 12.86 -14.63
CA TYR A 480 -1.51 11.61 -13.87
C TYR A 480 -1.60 10.38 -14.78
N SER A 481 -1.73 10.58 -16.08
CA SER A 481 -1.67 9.52 -17.09
C SER A 481 -0.24 9.22 -17.52
N TRP A 482 0.01 7.95 -17.85
CA TRP A 482 1.26 7.51 -18.47
C TRP A 482 1.27 7.68 -19.99
N GLN A 483 0.11 7.99 -20.59
CA GLN A 483 -0.06 8.36 -22.00
C GLN A 483 -0.58 9.78 -22.13
N ARG A 484 -0.37 10.37 -23.31
CA ARG A 484 -0.96 11.66 -23.65
C ARG A 484 -2.48 11.56 -23.71
N HIS A 485 -3.15 12.18 -22.75
CA HIS A 485 -4.59 12.41 -22.77
C HIS A 485 -4.85 13.90 -22.65
N VAL A 486 -5.43 14.50 -23.68
CA VAL A 486 -5.74 15.94 -23.69
C VAL A 486 -6.89 16.20 -22.74
N ILE A 487 -6.76 17.25 -21.93
CA ILE A 487 -7.84 17.72 -21.05
C ILE A 487 -8.86 18.44 -21.92
N ALA A 488 -10.00 17.79 -22.19
CA ALA A 488 -11.08 18.36 -22.99
C ALA A 488 -11.89 19.40 -22.21
N GLU A 489 -12.13 19.13 -20.92
CA GLU A 489 -12.90 20.01 -20.03
C GLU A 489 -12.02 20.50 -18.89
N LYS A 490 -11.93 21.83 -18.75
CA LYS A 490 -11.19 22.46 -17.67
C LYS A 490 -11.99 22.41 -16.38
N SER A 491 -11.34 22.01 -15.29
CA SER A 491 -11.95 22.09 -13.96
C SER A 491 -12.18 23.54 -13.53
N GLU A 492 -13.13 23.77 -12.62
CA GLU A 492 -13.40 25.10 -12.04
C GLU A 492 -12.14 25.73 -11.41
N LYS A 493 -11.29 24.92 -10.77
CA LYS A 493 -10.02 25.39 -10.18
C LYS A 493 -9.02 25.86 -11.23
N GLN A 494 -8.95 25.15 -12.37
CA GLN A 494 -8.10 25.56 -13.48
C GLN A 494 -8.59 26.88 -14.08
N LEU A 495 -9.92 27.06 -14.19
CA LEU A 495 -10.50 28.33 -14.63
C LEU A 495 -10.16 29.49 -13.68
N ILE A 496 -10.18 29.27 -12.37
CA ILE A 496 -9.77 30.28 -11.37
C ILE A 496 -8.30 30.69 -11.57
N ILE A 497 -7.40 29.73 -11.82
CA ILE A 497 -5.97 30.03 -12.06
C ILE A 497 -5.80 30.78 -13.40
N GLU A 498 -6.56 30.42 -14.44
CA GLU A 498 -6.54 31.17 -15.69
C GLU A 498 -7.07 32.60 -15.54
N GLU A 499 -8.10 32.81 -14.74
CA GLU A 499 -8.61 34.14 -14.40
C GLU A 499 -7.56 34.96 -13.63
N PHE A 500 -6.81 34.33 -12.71
CA PHE A 500 -5.68 34.95 -12.04
C PHE A 500 -4.59 35.39 -13.05
N VAL A 501 -4.23 34.53 -14.00
CA VAL A 501 -3.27 34.87 -15.07
C VAL A 501 -3.77 36.00 -15.96
N ARG A 502 -5.08 36.05 -16.28
CA ARG A 502 -5.66 37.12 -17.13
C ARG A 502 -5.80 38.46 -16.42
N SER A 503 -6.05 38.45 -15.11
CA SER A 503 -6.22 39.66 -14.31
C SER A 503 -4.91 40.35 -13.94
N HIS A 504 -3.77 39.68 -14.15
CA HIS A 504 -2.43 40.19 -13.87
C HIS A 504 -1.58 40.19 -15.15
N ASP A 505 -0.50 40.99 -15.18
CA ASP A 505 0.32 41.16 -16.38
C ASP A 505 1.25 39.96 -16.60
N TYR A 506 0.74 38.92 -17.27
CA TYR A 506 1.47 37.70 -17.61
C TYR A 506 1.74 37.59 -19.10
N LYS A 507 2.91 37.07 -19.46
CA LYS A 507 3.24 36.63 -20.82
C LYS A 507 3.50 35.13 -20.87
N ILE A 508 3.27 34.54 -22.04
CA ILE A 508 3.63 33.16 -22.32
C ILE A 508 5.15 33.10 -22.54
N GLN A 509 5.85 32.38 -21.67
CA GLN A 509 7.28 32.10 -21.83
C GLN A 509 7.52 30.87 -22.71
N TYR A 510 6.64 29.89 -22.60
CA TYR A 510 6.70 28.65 -23.35
C TYR A 510 5.31 28.06 -23.53
N GLU A 511 5.06 27.52 -24.71
CA GLU A 511 3.82 26.82 -25.02
C GLU A 511 4.11 25.71 -26.03
N ASP A 512 3.60 24.52 -25.73
CA ASP A 512 3.55 23.40 -26.67
C ASP A 512 2.18 22.71 -26.61
N GLU A 513 2.10 21.50 -27.13
CA GLU A 513 0.87 20.69 -27.14
C GLU A 513 0.52 20.05 -25.78
N ASN A 514 1.40 20.15 -24.78
CA ASN A 514 1.30 19.47 -23.48
C ASN A 514 1.17 20.45 -22.31
N MET A 515 1.73 21.66 -22.39
CA MET A 515 1.72 22.65 -21.32
C MET A 515 1.83 24.09 -21.81
N THR A 516 1.46 25.01 -20.94
CA THR A 516 1.76 26.44 -21.06
C THR A 516 2.43 26.93 -19.79
N ILE A 517 3.52 27.69 -19.94
CA ILE A 517 4.24 28.34 -18.85
C ILE A 517 4.08 29.85 -19.00
N TYR A 518 3.42 30.46 -18.02
CA TYR A 518 3.26 31.91 -17.91
C TYR A 518 4.27 32.47 -16.93
N VAL A 519 4.84 33.63 -17.27
CA VAL A 519 5.71 34.41 -16.39
C VAL A 519 5.17 35.83 -16.26
N PRO A 520 5.29 36.48 -15.10
CA PRO A 520 4.95 37.88 -14.96
C PRO A 520 5.78 38.74 -15.92
N VAL A 521 5.14 39.67 -16.61
CA VAL A 521 5.80 40.79 -17.28
C VAL A 521 6.23 41.72 -16.14
N SER A 522 7.52 41.80 -15.87
CA SER A 522 8.08 42.53 -14.72
C SER A 522 7.46 43.93 -14.53
N THR A 523 7.11 44.27 -13.28
CA THR A 523 7.31 45.62 -12.75
C THR A 523 8.77 45.79 -12.33
#